data_AF-A0AA39UDY8-F1
#
_entry.id   AF-A0AA39UDY8-F1
#
_cell.length_a   1.000
_cell.length_b   1.000
_cell.length_c   1.000
_cell.angle_alpha   90.00
_cell.angle_beta   90.00
_cell.angle_gamma   90.00
#
_symmetry.space_group_name_H-M   'P 1'
#
loop_
_entity.id
_entity.type
_entity.pdbx_description
1 polymer ?
#
loop_
_entity_poly.entity_id
_entity_poly.type
_entity_poly.pdbx_seq_one_letter_code
_entity_poly.pdbx_strand_id
1 'polypeptide(L)'
;MIRIWLAQGKDSPCEHKFNVDVTEPAFVHIVNWNQRNKNAREVEKSKCISLCCYKTTDVATLMKRGARGLELMNSLCISWPQAGGLRLLVTIDGQQKMIPLSPPTVITAGLLDLTLFLQVGSNEFVVVQERSMTEYVFMVFAHDPTRAQLEPVVERRKQEEDWKSVLNHLSRPLELLPGPWD
;
A
#
# COMPACT_ATOMS: atom_id res chain seq x y z
N MET A 1 -17.61 1.05 -4.75
CA MET A 1 -17.37 2.43 -5.24
C MET A 1 -15.98 2.85 -4.82
N ILE A 2 -15.10 3.16 -5.77
CA ILE A 2 -13.74 3.61 -5.51
C ILE A 2 -13.80 5.08 -5.08
N ARG A 3 -13.24 5.43 -3.93
CA ARG A 3 -13.09 6.82 -3.50
C ARG A 3 -11.68 7.29 -3.84
N ILE A 4 -11.60 8.47 -4.46
CA ILE A 4 -10.36 9.10 -4.89
C ILE A 4 -10.36 10.51 -4.33
N TRP A 5 -9.24 10.90 -3.73
CA TRP A 5 -8.95 12.25 -3.30
C TRP A 5 -7.73 12.75 -4.05
N LEU A 6 -7.80 13.98 -4.54
CA LEU A 6 -6.81 14.57 -5.44
C LEU A 6 -6.38 15.94 -4.92
N ALA A 7 -5.07 16.19 -4.93
CA ALA A 7 -4.51 17.50 -4.65
C ALA A 7 -3.42 17.85 -5.66
N GLN A 8 -3.54 19.02 -6.28
CA GLN A 8 -2.53 19.57 -7.19
C GLN A 8 -1.46 20.28 -6.37
N GLY A 9 -0.19 19.94 -6.60
CA GLY A 9 0.93 20.62 -5.96
C GLY A 9 0.95 22.11 -6.30
N LYS A 10 1.44 22.91 -5.35
CA LYS A 10 1.44 24.39 -5.42
C LYS A 10 2.82 24.93 -5.78
N ASP A 11 2.92 26.23 -6.00
CA ASP A 11 4.22 26.87 -6.26
C ASP A 11 4.97 27.24 -4.97
N SER A 12 4.24 27.42 -3.87
CA SER A 12 4.77 27.73 -2.54
C SER A 12 4.62 26.55 -1.57
N PRO A 13 5.32 26.58 -0.43
CA PRO A 13 5.12 25.59 0.64
C PRO A 13 3.66 25.55 1.11
N CYS A 14 3.12 24.35 1.28
CA CYS A 14 1.75 24.15 1.73
C CYS A 14 1.51 22.74 2.28
N GLU A 15 0.33 22.55 2.87
CA GLU A 15 -0.16 21.26 3.30
C GLU A 15 -1.35 20.82 2.45
N HIS A 16 -1.34 19.56 2.01
CA HIS A 16 -2.45 18.91 1.34
C HIS A 16 -3.05 17.89 2.30
N LYS A 17 -4.30 18.11 2.72
CA LYS A 17 -4.99 17.26 3.69
C LYS A 17 -5.94 16.31 2.99
N PHE A 18 -5.82 15.02 3.29
CA PHE A 18 -6.68 13.96 2.78
C PHE A 18 -7.41 13.31 3.94
N ASN A 19 -8.74 13.46 3.96
CA ASN A 19 -9.60 12.88 4.98
C ASN A 19 -10.27 11.61 4.45
N VAL A 20 -10.05 10.50 5.15
CA VAL A 20 -10.55 9.17 4.80
C VAL A 20 -11.37 8.62 5.96
N ASP A 21 -12.68 8.52 5.76
CA ASP A 21 -13.57 7.88 6.72
C ASP A 21 -13.66 6.37 6.46
N VAL A 22 -13.37 5.58 7.49
CA VAL A 22 -13.40 4.12 7.45
C VAL A 22 -14.48 3.61 8.40
N THR A 23 -15.44 2.87 7.85
CA THR A 23 -16.50 2.23 8.66
C THR A 23 -16.01 0.90 9.24
N GLU A 24 -16.61 0.45 10.35
CA GLU A 24 -16.28 -0.86 10.94
C GLU A 24 -16.37 -2.03 9.94
N PRO A 25 -17.42 -2.14 9.08
CA PRO A 25 -17.47 -3.23 8.10
C PRO A 25 -16.33 -3.17 7.08
N ALA A 26 -15.92 -1.97 6.66
CA ALA A 26 -14.80 -1.80 5.74
C ALA A 26 -13.46 -2.13 6.42
N PHE A 27 -13.33 -1.84 7.71
CA PHE A 27 -12.12 -2.05 8.48
C PHE A 27 -11.71 -3.52 8.57
N VAL A 28 -12.65 -4.46 8.55
CA VAL A 28 -12.35 -5.91 8.50
C VAL A 28 -11.46 -6.26 7.31
N HIS A 29 -11.75 -5.68 6.14
CA HIS A 29 -10.95 -5.90 4.93
C HIS A 29 -9.56 -5.23 4.98
N ILE A 30 -9.42 -4.15 5.75
CA ILE A 30 -8.15 -3.47 6.00
C ILE A 30 -7.29 -4.30 6.96
N VAL A 31 -7.90 -4.85 8.04
CA VAL A 31 -7.22 -5.73 8.99
C VAL A 31 -6.70 -6.98 8.28
N ASN A 32 -7.48 -7.57 7.36
CA ASN A 32 -7.04 -8.69 6.54
C ASN A 32 -5.78 -8.35 5.74
N TRP A 33 -5.71 -7.16 5.12
CA TRP A 33 -4.51 -6.70 4.43
C TRP A 33 -3.32 -6.55 5.38
N ASN A 34 -3.53 -5.93 6.55
CA ASN A 34 -2.48 -5.70 7.54
C ASN A 34 -1.96 -7.02 8.14
N GLN A 35 -2.78 -8.06 8.16
CA GLN A 35 -2.43 -9.41 8.63
C GLN A 35 -2.08 -10.40 7.50
N ARG A 36 -1.86 -9.91 6.27
CA ARG A 36 -1.60 -10.74 5.06
C ARG A 36 -0.51 -11.80 5.22
N ASN A 37 0.49 -11.49 6.04
CA ASN A 37 1.67 -12.31 6.31
C ASN A 37 1.52 -13.29 7.48
N LYS A 38 0.40 -13.27 8.22
CA LYS A 38 0.21 -14.13 9.39
C LYS A 38 -0.77 -15.26 9.09
N ASN A 39 -2.04 -14.93 8.90
CA ASN A 39 -3.13 -15.93 8.82
C ASN A 39 -4.29 -15.52 7.90
N ALA A 40 -4.15 -14.45 7.13
CA ALA A 40 -5.28 -13.91 6.37
C ALA A 40 -5.71 -14.88 5.25
N ARG A 41 -6.90 -15.48 5.39
CA ARG A 41 -7.58 -16.12 4.26
C ARG A 41 -8.12 -15.02 3.35
N GLU A 42 -8.11 -15.26 2.05
CA GLU A 42 -8.70 -14.34 1.06
C GLU A 42 -8.08 -12.93 1.04
N VAL A 43 -6.74 -12.83 1.09
CA VAL A 43 -6.02 -11.54 1.02
C VAL A 43 -6.41 -10.72 -0.21
N GLU A 44 -6.74 -11.38 -1.32
CA GLU A 44 -7.23 -10.76 -2.56
C GLU A 44 -8.53 -9.97 -2.38
N LYS A 45 -9.35 -10.32 -1.38
CA LYS A 45 -10.59 -9.60 -1.03
C LYS A 45 -10.37 -8.49 0.02
N SER A 46 -9.12 -8.24 0.38
CA SER A 46 -8.77 -7.13 1.27
C SER A 46 -8.99 -5.78 0.59
N LYS A 47 -8.90 -4.70 1.36
CA LYS A 47 -8.92 -3.33 0.82
C LYS A 47 -7.66 -2.59 1.24
N CYS A 48 -7.10 -1.84 0.29
CA CYS A 48 -5.93 -1.02 0.48
C CYS A 48 -6.29 0.46 0.26
N ILE A 49 -5.63 1.35 1.01
CA ILE A 49 -5.55 2.78 0.70
C ILE A 49 -4.11 3.09 0.33
N SER A 50 -3.90 3.67 -0.85
CA SER A 50 -2.57 4.05 -1.31
C SER A 50 -2.49 5.54 -1.62
N LEU A 51 -1.30 6.12 -1.37
CA LEU A 51 -0.91 7.43 -1.85
C LEU A 51 0.00 7.28 -3.07
N CYS A 52 -0.28 8.07 -4.10
CA CYS A 52 0.49 8.15 -5.33
C CYS A 52 0.83 9.58 -5.70
N CYS A 53 1.87 9.72 -6.51
CA CYS A 53 2.26 10.96 -7.13
C CYS A 53 2.33 10.75 -8.65
N TYR A 54 1.79 11.70 -9.40
CA TYR A 54 1.74 11.67 -10.86
C TYR A 54 2.18 13.01 -11.43
N LYS A 55 2.63 13.04 -12.69
CA LYS A 55 2.86 14.30 -13.39
C LYS A 55 1.53 14.97 -13.75
N THR A 56 1.42 16.27 -13.48
CA THR A 56 0.24 17.08 -13.80
C THR A 56 -0.11 17.03 -15.28
N THR A 57 0.89 16.97 -16.17
CA THR A 57 0.70 16.85 -17.63
C THR A 57 -0.05 15.57 -18.01
N ASP A 58 0.28 14.45 -17.38
CA ASP A 58 -0.27 13.14 -17.71
C ASP A 58 -1.72 13.05 -17.21
N VAL A 59 -1.95 13.51 -15.97
CA VAL A 59 -3.28 13.61 -15.37
C VAL A 59 -4.18 14.50 -16.22
N ALA A 60 -3.71 15.69 -16.59
CA ALA A 60 -4.49 16.62 -17.42
C ALA A 60 -4.80 16.04 -18.80
N THR A 61 -3.85 15.33 -19.42
CA THR A 61 -4.05 14.70 -20.74
C THR A 61 -5.12 13.62 -20.68
N LEU A 62 -5.06 12.72 -19.71
CA LEU A 62 -6.05 11.66 -19.55
C LEU A 62 -7.42 12.22 -19.15
N MET A 63 -7.46 13.21 -18.26
CA MET A 63 -8.72 13.85 -17.89
C MET A 63 -9.40 14.55 -19.06
N LYS A 64 -8.64 15.17 -19.98
CA LYS A 64 -9.15 15.76 -21.23
C LYS A 64 -9.72 14.70 -22.18
N ARG A 65 -9.17 13.48 -22.18
CA ARG A 65 -9.68 12.33 -22.94
C ARG A 65 -10.90 11.66 -22.31
N GLY A 66 -11.38 12.17 -21.18
CA GLY A 66 -12.56 11.65 -20.49
C GLY A 66 -12.25 10.60 -19.41
N ALA A 67 -10.99 10.23 -19.22
CA ALA A 67 -10.62 9.24 -18.21
C ALA A 67 -10.97 9.75 -16.80
N ARG A 68 -11.61 8.89 -16.00
CA ARG A 68 -12.03 9.18 -14.62
C ARG A 68 -11.87 7.92 -13.77
N GLY A 69 -11.87 8.11 -12.45
CA GLY A 69 -11.92 6.97 -11.53
C GLY A 69 -10.73 6.02 -11.70
N LEU A 70 -11.05 4.73 -11.77
CA LEU A 70 -10.09 3.63 -11.94
C LEU A 70 -9.34 3.68 -13.28
N GLU A 71 -9.99 4.15 -14.36
CA GLU A 71 -9.36 4.26 -15.68
C GLU A 71 -8.16 5.21 -15.64
N LEU A 72 -8.30 6.33 -14.91
CA LEU A 72 -7.23 7.28 -14.69
C LEU A 72 -6.06 6.61 -13.94
N MET A 73 -6.35 5.85 -12.90
CA MET A 73 -5.32 5.18 -12.08
C MET A 73 -4.56 4.11 -12.85
N ASN A 74 -5.27 3.30 -13.66
CA ASN A 74 -4.66 2.21 -14.43
C ASN A 74 -3.82 2.70 -15.62
N SER A 75 -4.04 3.94 -16.07
CA SER A 75 -3.37 4.51 -17.25
C SER A 75 -2.19 5.43 -16.89
N LEU A 76 -2.08 5.84 -15.63
CA LEU A 76 -1.05 6.77 -15.18
C LEU A 76 0.22 6.04 -14.75
N CYS A 77 1.37 6.63 -15.10
CA CYS A 77 2.66 6.20 -14.57
C CYS A 77 2.98 6.99 -13.31
N ILE A 78 3.23 6.29 -12.21
CA ILE A 78 3.62 6.90 -10.94
C ILE A 78 4.96 7.62 -11.10
N SER A 79 5.05 8.86 -10.62
CA SER A 79 6.22 9.72 -10.75
C SER A 79 6.42 10.52 -9.46
N TRP A 80 7.32 10.03 -8.60
CA TRP A 80 7.68 10.73 -7.37
C TRP A 80 8.79 11.77 -7.61
N PRO A 81 8.71 12.97 -7.02
CA PRO A 81 9.78 13.95 -7.09
C PRO A 81 11.07 13.40 -6.47
N GLN A 82 12.19 13.64 -7.16
CA GLN A 82 13.52 13.16 -6.72
C GLN A 82 14.26 14.17 -5.84
N ALA A 83 13.92 15.46 -5.96
CA ALA A 83 14.73 16.52 -5.39
C ALA A 83 14.55 16.72 -3.87
N GLY A 84 13.64 15.99 -3.20
CA GLY A 84 13.27 16.16 -1.79
C GLY A 84 12.05 17.07 -1.57
N GLY A 85 11.80 17.49 -0.32
CA GLY A 85 10.83 18.53 0.03
C GLY A 85 9.36 18.10 0.01
N LEU A 86 9.13 16.80 0.10
CA LEU A 86 7.80 16.21 0.29
C LEU A 86 7.87 15.21 1.44
N ARG A 87 6.93 15.31 2.35
CA ARG A 87 6.77 14.37 3.48
C ARG A 87 5.31 14.16 3.79
N LEU A 88 4.99 12.98 4.31
CA LEU A 88 3.68 12.62 4.80
C LEU A 88 3.70 12.69 6.33
N LEU A 89 2.70 13.34 6.90
CA LEU A 89 2.40 13.27 8.32
C LEU A 89 1.19 12.34 8.50
N VAL A 90 1.36 11.34 9.37
CA VAL A 90 0.32 10.39 9.77
C VAL A 90 0.22 10.34 11.29
N THR A 91 -0.96 10.13 11.84
CA THR A 91 -1.15 9.95 13.28
C THR A 91 -1.26 8.46 13.59
N ILE A 92 -0.40 7.96 14.48
CA ILE A 92 -0.39 6.57 14.94
C ILE A 92 -0.39 6.62 16.47
N ASP A 93 -1.38 6.00 17.11
CA ASP A 93 -1.51 5.94 18.57
C ASP A 93 -1.42 7.33 19.24
N GLY A 94 -2.04 8.34 18.60
CA GLY A 94 -2.03 9.73 19.05
C GLY A 94 -0.71 10.48 18.82
N GLN A 95 0.31 9.84 18.24
CA GLN A 95 1.58 10.48 17.89
C GLN A 95 1.67 10.74 16.39
N GLN A 96 2.11 11.94 16.03
CA GLN A 96 2.39 12.27 14.63
C GLN A 96 3.73 11.67 14.20
N LYS A 97 3.72 10.87 13.14
CA LYS A 97 4.92 10.33 12.48
C LYS A 97 5.11 10.96 11.12
N MET A 98 6.37 11.16 10.76
CA MET A 98 6.79 11.73 9.48
C MET A 98 7.39 10.64 8.59
N ILE A 99 6.95 10.58 7.34
CA ILE A 99 7.43 9.64 6.33
C ILE A 99 7.92 10.46 5.12
N PRO A 100 9.19 10.33 4.70
CA PRO A 100 9.70 11.04 3.53
C PRO A 100 9.05 10.51 2.24
N LEU A 101 8.71 11.42 1.31
CA LEU A 101 8.03 11.11 0.05
C LEU A 101 8.87 11.44 -1.20
N SER A 102 10.15 11.79 -1.05
CA SER A 102 11.00 12.23 -2.17
C SER A 102 12.46 11.79 -2.03
N PRO A 103 12.82 10.61 -2.59
CA PRO A 103 11.90 9.56 -3.03
C PRO A 103 11.29 8.83 -1.82
N PRO A 104 10.10 8.24 -1.95
CA PRO A 104 9.52 7.44 -0.87
C PRO A 104 10.36 6.17 -0.66
N THR A 105 10.73 5.89 0.59
CA THR A 105 11.60 4.76 0.95
C THR A 105 10.86 3.43 1.03
N VAL A 106 9.54 3.44 1.14
CA VAL A 106 8.71 2.24 1.32
C VAL A 106 7.58 2.25 0.28
N ILE A 107 7.91 1.85 -0.94
CA ILE A 107 6.93 1.72 -2.03
C ILE A 107 6.83 0.28 -2.51
N THR A 108 5.61 -0.19 -2.77
CA THR A 108 5.34 -1.42 -3.51
C THR A 108 4.69 -1.04 -4.82
N ALA A 109 5.32 -1.40 -5.95
CA ALA A 109 4.88 -0.97 -7.29
C ALA A 109 4.72 0.56 -7.44
N GLY A 110 5.55 1.36 -6.75
CA GLY A 110 5.45 2.82 -6.75
C GLY A 110 4.38 3.40 -5.82
N LEU A 111 3.50 2.56 -5.26
CA LEU A 111 2.45 2.96 -4.33
C LEU A 111 3.00 3.06 -2.92
N LEU A 112 2.69 4.15 -2.20
CA LEU A 112 2.86 4.20 -0.76
C LEU A 112 1.60 3.66 -0.08
N ASP A 113 1.72 2.52 0.58
CA ASP A 113 0.62 1.87 1.29
C ASP A 113 0.31 2.62 2.61
N LEU A 114 -0.88 3.24 2.69
CA LEU A 114 -1.38 3.94 3.87
C LEU A 114 -2.23 3.05 4.77
N THR A 115 -2.53 1.82 4.34
CA THR A 115 -3.50 0.92 4.99
C THR A 115 -3.12 0.55 6.42
N LEU A 116 -1.81 0.54 6.72
CA LEU A 116 -1.27 0.27 8.05
C LEU A 116 -1.55 1.37 9.08
N PHE A 117 -1.91 2.57 8.63
CA PHE A 117 -2.13 3.74 9.48
C PHE A 117 -3.62 4.02 9.73
N LEU A 118 -4.51 3.25 9.10
CA LEU A 118 -5.94 3.47 9.21
C LEU A 118 -6.50 2.93 10.53
N GLN A 119 -7.50 3.65 11.04
CA GLN A 119 -8.35 3.27 12.15
C GLN A 119 -9.81 3.41 11.74
N VAL A 120 -10.71 2.79 12.52
CA VAL A 120 -12.16 3.03 12.36
C VAL A 120 -12.45 4.50 12.67
N GLY A 121 -13.29 5.13 11.84
CA GLY A 121 -13.63 6.54 11.94
C GLY A 121 -12.85 7.40 10.95
N SER A 122 -12.58 8.65 11.33
CA SER A 122 -11.97 9.64 10.46
C SER A 122 -10.44 9.60 10.55
N ASN A 123 -9.78 9.46 9.40
CA ASN A 123 -8.33 9.43 9.28
C ASN A 123 -7.86 10.64 8.48
N GLU A 124 -6.87 11.38 8.99
CA GLU A 124 -6.24 12.49 8.28
C GLU A 124 -4.82 12.10 7.84
N PHE A 125 -4.54 12.31 6.56
CA PHE A 125 -3.20 12.21 5.99
C PHE A 125 -2.79 13.58 5.47
N VAL A 126 -1.63 14.08 5.90
CA VAL A 126 -1.15 15.42 5.50
C VAL A 126 0.12 15.30 4.69
N VAL A 127 0.05 15.64 3.40
CA VAL A 127 1.23 15.78 2.56
C VAL A 127 1.76 17.20 2.71
N VAL A 128 2.92 17.33 3.33
CA VAL A 128 3.63 18.60 3.49
C VAL A 128 4.57 18.78 2.31
N GLN A 129 4.38 19.89 1.61
CA GLN A 129 5.17 20.34 0.49
C GLN A 129 6.02 21.54 0.94
N GLU A 130 7.34 21.47 0.77
CA GLU A 130 8.29 22.50 1.22
C GLU A 130 8.85 23.37 0.07
N ARG A 131 8.54 23.03 -1.18
CA ARG A 131 9.00 23.71 -2.40
C ARG A 131 7.92 23.65 -3.48
N SER A 132 8.14 24.29 -4.61
CA SER A 132 7.24 24.17 -5.77
C SER A 132 7.09 22.71 -6.21
N MET A 133 5.83 22.25 -6.31
CA MET A 133 5.43 20.93 -6.80
C MET A 133 4.31 21.06 -7.86
N THR A 134 4.26 22.19 -8.57
CA THR A 134 3.25 22.46 -9.61
C THR A 134 3.23 21.43 -10.74
N GLU A 135 4.33 20.69 -10.94
CA GLU A 135 4.41 19.59 -11.90
C GLU A 135 3.75 18.29 -11.42
N TYR A 136 3.30 18.21 -10.17
CA TYR A 136 2.84 16.98 -9.55
C TYR A 136 1.40 17.06 -9.04
N VAL A 137 0.72 15.92 -9.12
CA VAL A 137 -0.59 15.67 -8.52
C VAL A 137 -0.45 14.53 -7.52
N PHE A 138 -0.91 14.76 -6.30
CA PHE A 138 -1.00 13.76 -5.25
C PHE A 138 -2.40 13.14 -5.25
N MET A 139 -2.46 11.81 -5.20
CA MET A 139 -3.72 11.08 -5.23
C MET A 139 -3.74 10.04 -4.12
N VAL A 140 -4.79 10.09 -3.29
CA VAL A 140 -5.12 9.00 -2.35
C VAL A 140 -6.32 8.25 -2.92
N PHE A 141 -6.28 6.92 -2.88
CA PHE A 141 -7.42 6.12 -3.35
C PHE A 141 -7.54 4.77 -2.68
N ALA A 142 -8.78 4.29 -2.62
CA ALA A 142 -9.11 2.95 -2.15
C ALA A 142 -9.14 1.95 -3.31
N HIS A 143 -8.46 0.81 -3.17
CA HIS A 143 -8.39 -0.21 -4.21
C HIS A 143 -8.28 -1.62 -3.62
N ASP A 144 -8.46 -2.62 -4.48
CA ASP A 144 -8.11 -4.01 -4.18
C ASP A 144 -6.59 -4.21 -4.28
N PRO A 145 -5.99 -5.12 -3.51
CA PRO A 145 -4.57 -5.41 -3.61
C PRO A 145 -4.14 -5.65 -5.05
N THR A 146 -3.13 -4.91 -5.49
CA THR A 146 -2.58 -5.10 -6.84
C THR A 146 -1.85 -6.43 -6.93
N ARG A 147 -1.70 -6.97 -8.15
CA ARG A 147 -0.91 -8.18 -8.37
C ARG A 147 0.51 -8.06 -7.79
N ALA A 148 1.17 -6.91 -7.99
CA ALA A 148 2.51 -6.66 -7.47
C ALA A 148 2.55 -6.60 -5.92
N GLN A 149 1.45 -6.22 -5.26
CA GLN A 149 1.33 -6.28 -3.80
C GLN A 149 1.04 -7.71 -3.30
N LEU A 150 0.35 -8.53 -4.10
CA LEU A 150 0.02 -9.92 -3.77
C LEU A 150 1.18 -10.90 -4.00
N GLU A 151 1.99 -10.69 -5.03
CA GLU A 151 3.11 -11.57 -5.39
C GLU A 151 4.05 -11.90 -4.21
N PRO A 152 4.53 -10.92 -3.41
CA PRO A 152 5.36 -11.22 -2.23
C PRO A 152 4.63 -12.04 -1.16
N VAL A 153 3.31 -11.90 -1.05
CA VAL A 153 2.49 -12.66 -0.09
C VAL A 153 2.36 -14.11 -0.54
N VAL A 154 2.11 -14.32 -1.84
CA VAL A 154 2.00 -15.66 -2.44
C VAL A 154 3.33 -16.40 -2.34
N GLU A 155 4.44 -15.73 -2.71
CA GLU A 155 5.78 -16.33 -2.66
C GLU A 155 6.16 -16.73 -1.23
N ARG A 156 5.87 -15.88 -0.24
CA ARG A 156 6.10 -16.22 1.17
C ARG A 156 5.31 -17.45 1.62
N ARG A 157 4.03 -17.54 1.25
CA ARG A 157 3.19 -18.68 1.64
C ARG A 157 3.73 -19.98 1.07
N LYS A 158 4.16 -19.95 -0.19
CA LYS A 158 4.81 -21.09 -0.82
C LYS A 158 6.07 -21.51 -0.05
N GLN A 159 6.92 -20.56 0.33
CA GLN A 159 8.12 -20.84 1.13
C GLN A 159 7.79 -21.41 2.51
N GLU A 160 6.74 -20.93 3.17
CA GLU A 160 6.28 -21.45 4.46
C GLU A 160 5.71 -22.88 4.33
N GLU A 161 5.00 -23.19 3.25
CA GLU A 161 4.50 -24.54 2.95
C GLU A 161 5.65 -25.50 2.64
N ASP A 162 6.61 -25.07 1.82
CA ASP A 162 7.83 -25.83 1.51
C ASP A 162 8.62 -26.11 2.79
N TRP A 163 8.78 -25.11 3.66
CA TRP A 163 9.47 -25.27 4.94
C TRP A 163 8.74 -26.23 5.89
N LYS A 164 7.41 -26.15 5.97
CA LYS A 164 6.60 -27.11 6.74
C LYS A 164 6.76 -28.53 6.20
N SER A 165 6.82 -28.70 4.88
CA SER A 165 7.06 -29.99 4.25
C SER A 165 8.43 -30.57 4.64
N VAL A 166 9.48 -29.75 4.61
CA VAL A 166 10.82 -30.13 5.07
C VAL A 166 10.82 -30.52 6.55
N LEU A 167 10.22 -29.70 7.41
CA LEU A 167 10.12 -30.01 8.84
C LEU A 167 9.38 -31.32 9.09
N ASN A 168 8.28 -31.56 8.40
CA ASN A 168 7.51 -32.81 8.50
C ASN A 168 8.30 -34.03 8.00
N HIS A 169 9.22 -33.85 7.04
CA HIS A 169 10.12 -34.90 6.60
C HIS A 169 11.20 -35.20 7.64
N LEU A 170 11.83 -34.16 8.19
CA LEU A 170 12.87 -34.28 9.21
C LEU A 170 12.33 -34.79 10.57
N SER A 171 11.06 -34.56 10.87
CA SER A 171 10.42 -35.01 12.11
C SER A 171 9.94 -36.47 12.07
N ARG A 172 10.16 -37.20 10.96
CA ARG A 172 9.76 -38.61 10.88
C ARG A 172 10.65 -39.46 11.80
N PRO A 173 10.07 -40.44 12.52
CA PRO A 173 10.87 -41.40 13.27
C PRO A 173 11.88 -42.08 12.34
N LEU A 174 13.12 -42.24 12.79
CA LEU A 174 14.10 -43.05 12.07
C LEU A 174 13.56 -44.46 11.95
N GLU A 175 13.42 -44.97 10.72
CA GLU A 175 13.16 -46.39 10.49
C GLU A 175 14.41 -47.15 10.95
N LEU A 176 14.35 -47.69 12.17
CA LEU A 176 15.34 -48.65 12.65
C LEU A 176 15.17 -49.90 11.79
N LEU A 177 16.16 -50.17 10.93
CA LEU A 177 16.25 -51.45 10.24
C LEU A 177 16.29 -52.57 11.30
N PRO A 178 15.61 -53.71 11.07
CA PRO A 178 15.71 -54.87 11.95
C PRO A 178 17.18 -55.21 12.16
N GLY A 179 17.55 -55.43 13.41
CA GLY A 179 18.93 -55.69 13.79
C GLY A 179 19.35 -57.07 13.27
N PRO A 180 20.67 -57.34 13.14
CA PRO A 180 21.17 -58.65 12.72
C PRO A 180 20.87 -59.80 13.71
N TRP A 181 20.04 -59.55 14.72
CA TRP A 181 19.65 -60.48 15.78
C TRP A 181 18.14 -60.74 15.84
N ASP A 182 17.37 -60.28 14.83
CA ASP A 182 15.96 -60.68 14.62
C ASP A 182 15.84 -62.01 13.85
#